data_AF-A0A1H1EXK2-F1
#
_entry.id   AF-A0A1H1EXK2-F1
#
_cell.length_a   1.000
_cell.length_b   1.000
_cell.length_c   1.000
_cell.angle_alpha   90.00
_cell.angle_beta   90.00
_cell.angle_gamma   90.00
#
_symmetry.space_group_name_H-M   'P 1'
#
loop_
_entity.id
_entity.type
_entity.pdbx_description
1 polymer ?
#
loop_
_entity_poly.entity_id
_entity_poly.type
_entity_poly.pdbx_seq_one_letter_code
_entity_poly.pdbx_strand_id
1 'polypeptide(L)'
;MNRRPFLQTIATGGALLSAGCVESIPFTTTRLESEDVFEEYWYEETELVVQFREDVDVERAVLTDLGTDEEYETTEQPGPTVRFPVVFPERRETYLSQSLRVTAETPDGEGRLGVGGPVHAYVDTLEPLPDGRARLEIESQTDAPLLVGFVGVYGDVPNPTADPQSDSFDPSTFEAEPGVVGVGANRPLSPSRTDLVVPPGETRAFETTYAPFAFSDSTASSACDGEERRGKVAVVHGSGGSAAYDFTYRLEGESAALEDGLEASVCDEIQGGR
;
A
#
# COMPACT_ATOMS: atom_id res chain seq x y z
N MET A 1 46.82 24.31 31.18
CA MET A 1 46.26 24.59 32.53
C MET A 1 45.11 23.58 32.74
N ASN A 2 45.34 22.42 33.37
CA ASN A 2 45.23 22.17 34.83
C ASN A 2 43.88 22.70 35.37
N ARG A 3 42.89 21.91 35.84
CA ARG A 3 42.93 20.81 36.85
C ARG A 3 41.61 19.99 36.88
N ARG A 4 41.70 18.66 36.98
CA ARG A 4 41.06 17.88 38.08
C ARG A 4 42.04 17.91 39.28
N PRO A 5 41.71 17.61 40.56
CA PRO A 5 40.65 16.73 41.09
C PRO A 5 39.99 17.24 42.42
N PHE A 6 39.12 16.44 43.06
CA PHE A 6 39.21 16.15 44.51
C PHE A 6 38.27 14.98 44.91
N LEU A 7 38.85 13.96 45.55
CA LEU A 7 38.19 12.93 46.36
C LEU A 7 38.21 13.38 47.82
N GLN A 8 37.19 13.06 48.62
CA GLN A 8 37.41 12.74 50.04
C GLN A 8 36.26 11.91 50.65
N THR A 9 36.68 10.80 51.25
CA THR A 9 36.01 9.74 52.02
C THR A 9 35.52 10.26 53.40
N ILE A 10 34.57 9.63 54.12
CA ILE A 10 34.78 8.63 55.19
C ILE A 10 33.46 7.99 55.69
N ALA A 11 33.59 6.70 56.03
CA ALA A 11 32.77 5.70 56.76
C ALA A 11 31.87 6.22 57.93
N THR A 12 30.89 5.51 58.52
CA THR A 12 30.76 4.10 58.94
C THR A 12 29.34 3.90 59.51
N GLY A 13 28.77 2.68 59.48
CA GLY A 13 27.64 2.33 60.37
C GLY A 13 26.78 1.17 59.85
N GLY A 14 26.94 -0.03 60.42
CA GLY A 14 26.22 -1.23 59.99
C GLY A 14 24.91 -1.51 60.73
N ALA A 15 24.07 -2.36 60.13
CA ALA A 15 23.30 -3.44 60.74
C ALA A 15 22.53 -4.19 59.65
N LEU A 16 22.52 -5.52 59.74
CA LEU A 16 21.81 -6.47 58.88
C LEU A 16 20.29 -6.32 59.04
N LEU A 17 19.54 -6.27 57.93
CA LEU A 17 18.23 -6.91 57.81
C LEU A 17 18.04 -7.43 56.38
N SER A 18 17.79 -8.73 56.31
CA SER A 18 17.35 -9.51 55.17
C SER A 18 16.10 -8.92 54.52
N ALA A 19 16.17 -8.67 53.21
CA ALA A 19 15.02 -8.65 52.32
C ALA A 19 15.49 -9.26 51.00
N GLY A 20 14.83 -10.34 50.58
CA GLY A 20 15.22 -11.16 49.45
C GLY A 20 15.38 -10.33 48.18
N CYS A 21 16.53 -10.50 47.55
CA CYS A 21 16.65 -10.26 46.12
C CYS A 21 15.67 -11.22 45.44
N VAL A 22 14.49 -10.72 45.08
CA VAL A 22 13.86 -11.24 43.87
C VAL A 22 14.76 -10.72 42.75
N GLU A 23 15.86 -11.44 42.51
CA GLU A 23 16.50 -11.43 41.21
C GLU A 23 15.43 -11.92 40.27
N SER A 24 14.75 -10.98 39.62
CA SER A 24 14.05 -11.23 38.37
C SER A 24 15.11 -11.77 37.42
N ILE A 25 15.21 -13.09 37.36
CA ILE A 25 15.95 -13.80 36.34
C ILE A 25 15.39 -13.29 35.01
N PRO A 26 16.20 -12.71 34.13
CA PRO A 26 15.74 -12.47 32.78
C PRO A 26 15.41 -13.84 32.21
N PHE A 27 14.12 -14.12 31.98
CA PHE A 27 13.72 -15.25 31.16
C PHE A 27 14.36 -14.99 29.80
N THR A 28 15.51 -15.63 29.58
CA THR A 28 16.05 -15.79 28.24
C THR A 28 15.17 -16.86 27.64
N THR A 29 14.07 -16.44 27.02
CA THR A 29 13.23 -17.34 26.24
C THR A 29 14.16 -18.07 25.28
N THR A 30 14.16 -19.40 25.33
CA THR A 30 14.98 -20.20 24.42
C THR A 30 14.60 -19.81 23.01
N ARG A 31 15.57 -19.41 22.18
CA ARG A 31 15.31 -19.12 20.78
C ARG A 31 15.36 -20.43 20.01
N LEU A 32 14.29 -20.75 19.31
CA LEU A 32 14.17 -21.88 18.41
C LEU A 32 14.56 -21.46 17.00
N GLU A 33 15.03 -22.41 16.19
CA GLU A 33 15.25 -22.17 14.77
C GLU A 33 13.91 -22.01 14.06
N SER A 34 13.88 -21.20 12.99
CA SER A 34 12.63 -20.90 12.29
C SER A 34 12.00 -22.16 11.70
N GLU A 35 12.81 -23.03 11.12
CA GLU A 35 12.36 -24.26 10.44
C GLU A 35 11.78 -25.33 11.38
N ASP A 36 12.10 -25.25 12.68
CA ASP A 36 11.57 -26.13 13.72
C ASP A 36 10.14 -25.73 14.13
N VAL A 37 9.72 -24.50 13.83
CA VAL A 37 8.43 -23.93 14.26
C VAL A 37 7.50 -23.67 13.08
N PHE A 38 8.04 -23.16 11.98
CA PHE A 38 7.29 -22.73 10.80
C PHE A 38 7.52 -23.70 9.64
N GLU A 39 6.45 -24.04 8.92
CA GLU A 39 6.52 -24.81 7.67
C GLU A 39 6.71 -23.87 6.49
N GLU A 40 5.76 -22.95 6.29
CA GLU A 40 5.75 -22.00 5.18
C GLU A 40 4.86 -20.79 5.48
N TYR A 41 4.93 -19.78 4.61
CA TYR A 41 3.99 -18.66 4.60
C TYR A 41 3.68 -18.24 3.16
N TRP A 42 2.50 -17.66 2.97
CA TRP A 42 2.07 -17.09 1.69
C TRP A 42 1.02 -16.01 1.93
N TYR A 43 0.64 -15.29 0.88
CA TYR A 43 -0.44 -14.31 0.95
C TYR A 43 -1.70 -14.83 0.24
N GLU A 44 -2.85 -14.63 0.87
CA GLU A 44 -4.17 -14.88 0.29
C GLU A 44 -5.00 -13.62 0.39
N GLU A 45 -5.41 -13.06 -0.75
CA GLU A 45 -6.20 -11.83 -0.84
C GLU A 45 -5.60 -10.67 -0.02
N THR A 46 -6.10 -10.43 1.20
CA THR A 46 -5.66 -9.33 2.09
C THR A 46 -4.86 -9.82 3.30
N GLU A 47 -4.59 -11.12 3.38
CA GLU A 47 -4.06 -11.78 4.57
C GLU A 47 -2.69 -12.41 4.31
N LEU A 48 -1.82 -12.33 5.31
CA LEU A 48 -0.65 -13.19 5.43
C LEU A 48 -1.07 -14.48 6.13
N VAL A 49 -0.86 -15.60 5.47
CA VAL A 49 -1.11 -16.94 6.02
C VAL A 49 0.22 -17.55 6.44
N VAL A 50 0.28 -18.04 7.67
CA VAL A 50 1.46 -18.70 8.23
C VAL A 50 1.07 -20.08 8.70
N GLN A 51 1.81 -21.08 8.24
CA GLN A 51 1.63 -22.46 8.65
C GLN A 51 2.73 -22.86 9.65
N PHE A 52 2.30 -23.42 10.78
CA PHE A 52 3.19 -24.01 11.76
C PHE A 52 3.41 -25.49 11.47
N ARG A 53 4.51 -26.05 11.99
CA ARG A 53 4.74 -27.51 11.98
C ARG A 53 3.66 -28.23 12.80
N GLU A 54 3.25 -29.42 12.36
CA GLU A 54 2.13 -30.16 12.97
C GLU A 54 2.38 -30.58 14.44
N ASP A 55 3.63 -30.66 14.87
CA ASP A 55 4.07 -31.10 16.19
C ASP A 55 4.43 -29.97 17.15
N VAL A 56 4.12 -28.72 16.77
CA VAL A 56 4.45 -27.53 17.57
C VAL A 56 3.18 -26.96 18.19
N ASP A 57 3.11 -26.97 19.53
CA ASP A 57 2.07 -26.29 20.29
C ASP A 57 2.41 -24.80 20.43
N VAL A 58 1.85 -23.97 19.54
CA VAL A 58 1.99 -22.51 19.60
C VAL A 58 0.99 -21.93 20.59
N GLU A 59 1.49 -21.26 21.63
CA GLU A 59 0.66 -20.60 22.64
C GLU A 59 0.25 -19.20 22.20
N ARG A 60 1.11 -18.52 21.44
CA ARG A 60 0.87 -17.14 20.97
C ARG A 60 1.63 -16.88 19.68
N ALA A 61 1.01 -16.19 18.72
CA ALA A 61 1.64 -15.73 17.49
C ALA A 61 1.44 -14.23 17.30
N VAL A 62 2.52 -13.51 17.00
CA VAL A 62 2.53 -12.04 16.91
C VAL A 62 3.15 -11.60 15.60
N LEU A 63 2.45 -10.74 14.86
CA LEU A 63 2.97 -10.02 13.69
C LEU A 63 3.56 -8.68 14.14
N THR A 64 4.81 -8.42 13.79
CA THR A 64 5.55 -7.20 14.19
C THR A 64 6.24 -6.58 12.98
N ASP A 65 6.32 -5.25 12.92
CA ASP A 65 7.26 -4.55 12.03
C ASP A 65 8.65 -4.40 12.70
N LEU A 66 9.70 -4.89 12.06
CA LEU A 66 11.06 -4.86 12.59
C LEU A 66 11.70 -3.46 12.57
N GLY A 67 11.19 -2.55 11.74
CA GLY A 67 11.68 -1.19 11.64
C GLY A 67 11.21 -0.33 12.81
N THR A 68 9.99 -0.56 13.29
CA THR A 68 9.36 0.23 14.38
C THR A 68 9.22 -0.54 15.70
N ASP A 69 9.38 -1.86 15.69
CA ASP A 69 9.05 -2.78 16.81
C ASP A 69 7.57 -2.69 17.23
N GLU A 70 6.71 -2.30 16.30
CA GLU A 70 5.26 -2.21 16.51
C GLU A 70 4.61 -3.59 16.31
N GLU A 71 3.88 -4.06 17.33
CA GLU A 71 3.02 -5.24 17.23
C GLU A 71 1.72 -4.86 16.51
N TYR A 72 1.50 -5.43 15.34
CA TYR A 72 0.29 -5.17 14.55
C TYR A 72 -0.88 -6.05 14.97
N GLU A 73 -0.62 -7.34 15.18
CA GLU A 73 -1.68 -8.32 15.46
C GLU A 73 -1.12 -9.44 16.35
N THR A 74 -1.95 -9.94 17.26
CA THR A 74 -1.62 -11.07 18.15
C THR A 74 -2.76 -12.08 18.10
N THR A 75 -2.42 -13.35 17.92
CA THR A 75 -3.36 -14.48 18.05
C THR A 75 -2.92 -15.37 19.20
N GLU A 76 -3.81 -15.58 20.16
CA GLU A 76 -3.61 -16.52 21.27
C GLU A 76 -4.09 -17.91 20.85
N GLN A 77 -3.31 -18.95 21.19
CA GLN A 77 -3.59 -20.35 20.91
C GLN A 77 -4.04 -20.61 19.46
N PRO A 78 -3.24 -20.18 18.45
CA PRO A 78 -3.59 -20.42 17.06
C PRO A 78 -3.66 -21.92 16.76
N GLY A 79 -4.45 -22.28 15.74
CA GLY A 79 -4.39 -23.62 15.16
C GLY A 79 -3.10 -23.85 14.36
N PRO A 80 -3.03 -24.91 13.54
CA PRO A 80 -1.86 -25.21 12.70
C PRO A 80 -1.59 -24.14 11.62
N THR A 81 -2.55 -23.25 11.39
CA THR A 81 -2.43 -22.12 10.48
C THR A 81 -3.00 -20.88 11.17
N VAL A 82 -2.28 -19.77 11.09
CA VAL A 82 -2.72 -18.45 11.54
C VAL A 82 -2.80 -17.50 10.34
N ARG A 83 -3.74 -16.55 10.41
CA ARG A 83 -4.00 -15.58 9.34
C ARG A 83 -3.93 -14.20 9.95
N PHE A 84 -3.08 -13.35 9.39
CA PHE A 84 -2.92 -11.97 9.82
C PHE A 84 -3.43 -11.03 8.73
N PRO A 85 -4.39 -10.13 9.01
CA PRO A 85 -4.77 -9.12 8.05
C PRO A 85 -3.60 -8.15 7.83
N VAL A 86 -3.20 -7.96 6.57
CA VAL A 86 -2.07 -7.09 6.20
C VAL A 86 -2.45 -6.00 5.21
N VAL A 87 -3.63 -6.09 4.60
CA VAL A 87 -4.21 -5.04 3.75
C VAL A 87 -5.55 -4.62 4.34
N PHE A 88 -5.74 -3.31 4.53
CA PHE A 88 -6.95 -2.74 5.12
C PHE A 88 -7.55 -1.70 4.16
N PRO A 89 -8.36 -2.13 3.19
CA PRO A 89 -8.88 -1.24 2.13
C PRO A 89 -9.66 -0.05 2.70
N GLU A 90 -10.49 -0.31 3.73
CA GLU A 90 -11.28 0.69 4.47
C GLU A 90 -10.44 1.81 5.08
N ARG A 91 -9.21 1.50 5.49
CA ARG A 91 -8.27 2.45 6.08
C ARG A 91 -7.26 3.00 5.08
N ARG A 92 -7.21 2.43 3.88
CA ARG A 92 -6.18 2.68 2.86
C ARG A 92 -4.76 2.42 3.37
N GLU A 93 -4.66 1.46 4.28
CA GLU A 93 -3.42 1.13 4.98
C GLU A 93 -3.01 -0.30 4.63
N THR A 94 -1.71 -0.56 4.67
CA THR A 94 -1.17 -1.90 4.62
C THR A 94 0.01 -2.02 5.57
N TYR A 95 0.16 -3.20 6.14
CA TYR A 95 1.32 -3.57 6.95
C TYR A 95 2.41 -4.23 6.09
N LEU A 96 2.24 -4.27 4.77
CA LEU A 96 3.25 -4.79 3.85
C LEU A 96 4.49 -3.87 3.86
N SER A 97 5.51 -4.30 4.59
CA SER A 97 6.86 -3.73 4.57
C SER A 97 7.86 -4.84 4.22
N GLN A 98 9.08 -4.45 3.84
CA GLN A 98 10.18 -5.42 3.65
C GLN A 98 10.70 -5.98 4.99
N SER A 99 10.07 -5.63 6.10
CA SER A 99 10.60 -5.78 7.45
C SER A 99 9.61 -6.46 8.41
N LEU A 100 8.63 -7.22 7.91
CA LEU A 100 7.69 -7.92 8.78
C LEU A 100 8.34 -9.16 9.43
N ARG A 101 7.91 -9.46 10.65
CA ARG A 101 8.29 -10.68 11.38
C ARG A 101 7.07 -11.28 12.05
N VAL A 102 6.97 -12.60 12.00
CA VAL A 102 6.08 -13.38 12.84
C VAL A 102 6.90 -14.04 13.95
N THR A 103 6.51 -13.80 15.19
CA THR A 103 7.07 -14.47 16.37
C THR A 103 6.03 -15.47 16.88
N ALA A 104 6.44 -16.71 17.11
CA ALA A 104 5.60 -17.74 17.70
C ALA A 104 6.18 -18.17 19.06
N GLU A 105 5.42 -17.99 20.12
CA GLU A 105 5.75 -18.44 21.47
C GLU A 105 5.21 -19.85 21.67
N THR A 106 6.06 -20.74 22.17
CA THR A 106 5.77 -22.16 22.46
C THR A 106 6.26 -22.47 23.88
N PRO A 107 5.84 -23.60 24.48
CA PRO A 107 6.35 -24.02 25.79
C PRO A 107 7.87 -24.22 25.82
N ASP A 108 8.47 -24.56 24.67
CA ASP A 108 9.91 -24.86 24.55
C ASP A 108 10.76 -23.62 24.22
N GLY A 109 10.14 -22.52 23.79
CA GLY A 109 10.84 -21.31 23.37
C GLY A 109 10.08 -20.44 22.36
N GLU A 110 10.75 -19.45 21.79
CA GLU A 110 10.21 -18.61 20.70
C GLU A 110 10.83 -18.99 19.35
N GLY A 111 10.00 -19.15 18.33
CA GLY A 111 10.41 -19.17 16.92
C GLY A 111 10.20 -17.80 16.28
N ARG A 112 11.04 -17.45 15.30
CA ARG A 112 10.88 -16.21 14.52
C ARG A 112 10.97 -16.49 13.03
N LEU A 113 10.05 -15.91 12.26
CA LEU A 113 10.00 -15.99 10.81
C LEU A 113 9.99 -14.58 10.21
N GLY A 114 10.95 -14.29 9.33
CA GLY A 114 10.90 -13.09 8.51
C GLY A 114 9.89 -13.29 7.38
N VAL A 115 8.94 -12.36 7.25
CA VAL A 115 7.90 -12.39 6.22
C VAL A 115 7.91 -11.05 5.49
N GLY A 116 7.36 -11.00 4.28
CA GLY A 116 7.32 -9.78 3.48
C GLY A 116 7.87 -9.98 2.07
N GLY A 117 7.70 -8.95 1.25
CA GLY A 117 8.14 -8.94 -0.14
C GLY A 117 8.00 -7.55 -0.74
N PRO A 118 8.62 -7.32 -1.92
CA PRO A 118 8.33 -6.10 -2.68
C PRO A 118 6.85 -6.06 -3.06
N VAL A 119 6.31 -4.85 -3.21
CA VAL A 119 5.01 -4.60 -3.84
C VAL A 119 5.28 -3.84 -5.13
N HIS A 120 4.75 -4.35 -6.25
CA HIS A 120 4.90 -3.70 -7.54
C HIS A 120 3.64 -3.89 -8.38
N ALA A 121 2.96 -2.78 -8.66
CA ALA A 121 1.93 -2.73 -9.68
C ALA A 121 2.58 -2.79 -11.07
N TYR A 122 1.88 -3.33 -12.05
CA TYR A 122 2.15 -3.15 -13.48
C TYR A 122 0.86 -2.80 -14.21
N VAL A 123 0.93 -1.92 -15.20
CA VAL A 123 -0.22 -1.58 -16.04
C VAL A 123 0.06 -2.07 -17.46
N ASP A 124 -0.73 -3.04 -17.93
CA ASP A 124 -0.56 -3.67 -19.24
C ASP A 124 -1.31 -2.92 -20.36
N THR A 125 -2.49 -2.38 -20.04
CA THR A 125 -3.34 -1.67 -20.99
C THR A 125 -4.04 -0.49 -20.34
N LEU A 126 -4.20 0.58 -21.12
CA LEU A 126 -5.07 1.70 -20.82
C LEU A 126 -6.03 1.90 -21.99
N GLU A 127 -7.33 1.74 -21.72
CA GLU A 127 -8.43 1.90 -22.67
C GLU A 127 -9.23 3.16 -22.30
N PRO A 128 -9.25 4.19 -23.14
CA PRO A 128 -10.14 5.32 -22.97
C PRO A 128 -11.61 4.91 -23.20
N LEU A 129 -12.51 5.39 -22.35
CA LEU A 129 -13.95 5.12 -22.42
C LEU A 129 -14.70 6.26 -23.12
N PRO A 130 -15.92 6.02 -23.63
CA PRO A 130 -16.70 7.03 -24.36
C PRO A 130 -17.04 8.28 -23.53
N ASP A 131 -17.07 8.18 -22.20
CA ASP A 131 -17.32 9.30 -21.29
C ASP A 131 -16.01 10.03 -20.85
N GLY A 132 -14.89 9.70 -21.51
CA GLY A 132 -13.58 10.26 -21.25
C GLY A 132 -12.86 9.65 -20.04
N ARG A 133 -13.47 8.70 -19.32
CA ARG A 133 -12.81 7.89 -18.27
C ARG A 133 -11.79 6.94 -18.91
N ALA A 134 -10.99 6.28 -18.08
CA ALA A 134 -10.02 5.29 -18.52
C ALA A 134 -10.27 3.97 -17.78
N ARG A 135 -10.22 2.87 -18.51
CA ARG A 135 -10.14 1.51 -17.98
C ARG A 135 -8.70 1.02 -18.07
N LEU A 136 -8.21 0.40 -17.00
CA LEU A 136 -6.86 -0.10 -16.87
C LEU A 136 -6.87 -1.55 -16.42
N GLU A 137 -5.87 -2.31 -16.82
CA GLU A 137 -5.57 -3.63 -16.24
C GLU A 137 -4.33 -3.49 -15.37
N ILE A 138 -4.51 -3.69 -14.05
CA ILE A 138 -3.46 -3.56 -13.05
C ILE A 138 -3.09 -4.95 -12.53
N GLU A 139 -1.83 -5.32 -12.69
CA GLU A 139 -1.26 -6.60 -12.23
C GLU A 139 -0.42 -6.37 -10.96
N SER A 140 -0.51 -7.30 -10.00
CA SER A 140 0.49 -7.41 -8.93
C SER A 140 1.62 -8.33 -9.39
N GLN A 141 2.82 -7.78 -9.63
CA GLN A 141 3.97 -8.55 -10.11
C GLN A 141 4.76 -9.27 -9.00
N THR A 142 4.18 -9.38 -7.80
CA THR A 142 4.86 -9.94 -6.63
C THR A 142 3.95 -10.91 -5.88
N ASP A 143 4.55 -11.66 -4.95
CA ASP A 143 3.84 -12.62 -4.10
C ASP A 143 3.03 -11.94 -2.98
N ALA A 144 3.11 -10.61 -2.86
CA ALA A 144 2.32 -9.83 -1.91
C ALA A 144 1.12 -9.17 -2.61
N PRO A 145 0.00 -8.99 -1.90
CA PRO A 145 -1.16 -8.31 -2.46
C PRO A 145 -0.87 -6.82 -2.63
N LEU A 146 -1.37 -6.25 -3.71
CA LEU A 146 -1.24 -4.84 -4.01
C LEU A 146 -2.53 -4.12 -3.60
N LEU A 147 -2.43 -3.19 -2.66
CA LEU A 147 -3.44 -2.17 -2.45
C LEU A 147 -3.14 -0.98 -3.37
N VAL A 148 -4.01 -0.70 -4.33
CA VAL A 148 -3.96 0.51 -5.15
C VAL A 148 -4.61 1.64 -4.36
N GLY A 149 -3.81 2.59 -3.90
CA GLY A 149 -4.30 3.76 -3.17
C GLY A 149 -4.87 4.84 -4.09
N PHE A 150 -4.20 5.05 -5.24
CA PHE A 150 -4.57 6.05 -6.23
C PHE A 150 -3.99 5.70 -7.61
N VAL A 151 -4.71 6.07 -8.68
CA VAL A 151 -4.23 5.99 -10.07
C VAL A 151 -4.25 7.40 -10.68
N GLY A 152 -3.07 7.92 -10.99
CA GLY A 152 -2.88 9.18 -11.71
C GLY A 152 -2.68 8.96 -13.20
N VAL A 153 -3.26 9.80 -14.04
CA VAL A 153 -3.06 9.83 -15.49
C VAL A 153 -2.65 11.25 -15.87
N TYR A 154 -1.45 11.42 -16.41
CA TYR A 154 -0.83 12.71 -16.67
C TYR A 154 0.01 12.69 -17.95
N GLY A 155 0.70 13.79 -18.26
CA GLY A 155 1.40 13.98 -19.53
C GLY A 155 0.58 14.85 -20.48
N ASP A 156 0.53 14.50 -21.77
CA ASP A 156 -0.18 15.29 -22.77
C ASP A 156 -1.69 15.02 -22.78
N VAL A 157 -2.24 14.37 -21.73
CA VAL A 157 -3.69 14.13 -21.62
C VAL A 157 -4.45 15.45 -21.41
N PRO A 158 -5.66 15.61 -21.97
CA PRO A 158 -6.37 16.88 -21.90
C PRO A 158 -6.75 17.34 -20.49
N ASN A 159 -7.04 16.40 -19.59
CA ASN A 159 -7.42 16.66 -18.21
C ASN A 159 -6.56 15.81 -17.26
N PRO A 160 -5.28 16.19 -17.06
CA PRO A 160 -4.36 15.39 -16.25
C PRO A 160 -4.76 15.40 -14.78
N THR A 161 -4.44 14.30 -14.09
CA THR A 161 -4.40 14.32 -12.63
C THR A 161 -3.26 15.20 -12.15
N ALA A 162 -3.43 15.88 -11.02
CA ALA A 162 -2.31 16.56 -10.37
C ALA A 162 -1.23 15.54 -9.93
N ASP A 163 -0.05 16.02 -9.57
CA ASP A 163 1.17 15.21 -9.45
C ASP A 163 1.00 14.08 -8.42
N PRO A 164 0.99 12.80 -8.85
CA PRO A 164 0.79 11.64 -7.97
C PRO A 164 1.86 11.47 -6.88
N GLN A 165 3.00 12.16 -6.99
CA GLN A 165 4.08 12.14 -6.00
C GLN A 165 4.03 13.35 -5.04
N SER A 166 3.62 14.53 -5.50
CA SER A 166 3.57 15.74 -4.66
C SER A 166 2.27 15.90 -3.90
N ASP A 167 1.15 15.39 -4.42
CA ASP A 167 -0.18 15.45 -3.79
C ASP A 167 -0.45 14.25 -2.86
N SER A 168 0.64 13.58 -2.46
CA SER A 168 0.72 12.52 -1.44
C SER A 168 -0.23 12.77 -0.28
N PHE A 169 -1.12 11.79 -0.03
CA PHE A 169 -1.78 11.47 1.25
C PHE A 169 -1.69 12.54 2.34
N ASP A 170 -2.29 13.72 2.12
CA ASP A 170 -2.76 14.52 3.23
C ASP A 170 -4.26 14.21 3.35
N PRO A 171 -4.67 13.29 4.25
CA PRO A 171 -6.07 12.98 4.49
C PRO A 171 -6.93 14.22 4.77
N SER A 172 -6.31 15.32 5.24
CA SER A 172 -6.98 16.60 5.50
C SER A 172 -7.19 17.47 4.26
N THR A 173 -6.52 17.17 3.14
CA THR A 173 -6.81 17.77 1.82
C THR A 173 -7.93 17.04 1.08
N PHE A 174 -8.32 15.85 1.56
CA PHE A 174 -9.44 15.07 1.07
C PHE A 174 -10.75 15.45 1.80
N GLU A 175 -11.25 16.68 1.60
CA GLU A 175 -12.70 16.94 1.76
C GLU A 175 -13.52 16.26 0.65
N ALA A 176 -12.85 15.71 -0.37
CA ALA A 176 -13.40 14.82 -1.37
C ALA A 176 -13.12 13.37 -0.96
N GLU A 177 -14.17 12.56 -0.91
CA GLU A 177 -14.11 11.13 -0.62
C GLU A 177 -13.03 10.41 -1.46
N PRO A 178 -12.52 9.26 -0.99
CA PRO A 178 -11.61 8.34 -1.67
C PRO A 178 -11.73 8.16 -3.20
N GLY A 179 -11.18 9.13 -3.92
CA GLY A 179 -11.14 9.15 -5.37
C GLY A 179 -10.95 10.60 -5.81
N VAL A 180 -10.42 10.78 -7.01
CA VAL A 180 -10.42 12.08 -7.69
C VAL A 180 -9.36 13.08 -7.24
N VAL A 181 -8.21 13.03 -7.92
CA VAL A 181 -7.34 14.20 -8.04
C VAL A 181 -7.30 14.58 -9.52
N GLY A 182 -8.22 15.45 -9.94
CA GLY A 182 -8.19 16.13 -11.24
C GLY A 182 -8.11 17.64 -11.01
N VAL A 183 -7.43 18.37 -11.90
CA VAL A 183 -7.36 19.84 -11.85
C VAL A 183 -8.44 20.44 -12.76
N GLY A 184 -9.22 21.39 -12.25
CA GLY A 184 -10.16 22.18 -13.06
C GLY A 184 -11.64 21.80 -12.96
N ALA A 185 -12.46 22.40 -13.85
CA ALA A 185 -13.93 22.29 -13.85
C ALA A 185 -14.46 20.90 -14.24
N ASN A 186 -13.60 20.00 -14.70
CA ASN A 186 -13.93 18.66 -15.21
C ASN A 186 -13.83 17.56 -14.12
N ARG A 187 -14.24 17.88 -12.89
CA ARG A 187 -14.34 16.92 -11.77
C ARG A 187 -15.55 15.96 -11.97
N PRO A 188 -15.54 14.75 -11.39
CA PRO A 188 -16.25 13.59 -11.95
C PRO A 188 -17.75 13.44 -11.68
N LEU A 189 -18.30 12.56 -12.51
CA LEU A 189 -19.68 12.07 -12.63
C LEU A 189 -20.07 10.94 -11.65
N SER A 190 -19.18 10.48 -10.76
CA SER A 190 -19.51 9.44 -9.76
C SER A 190 -18.78 9.65 -8.43
N PRO A 191 -19.48 9.56 -7.27
CA PRO A 191 -18.90 9.73 -5.93
C PRO A 191 -18.30 8.44 -5.33
N SER A 192 -18.24 7.34 -6.08
CA SER A 192 -17.91 6.03 -5.49
C SER A 192 -16.40 5.78 -5.29
N ARG A 193 -16.12 5.10 -4.18
CA ARG A 193 -14.79 4.69 -3.68
C ARG A 193 -14.07 3.76 -4.66
N THR A 194 -12.76 3.95 -4.84
CA THR A 194 -11.91 3.22 -5.80
C THR A 194 -10.69 2.53 -5.16
N ASP A 195 -10.84 1.99 -3.95
CA ASP A 195 -9.82 1.08 -3.40
C ASP A 195 -9.87 -0.25 -4.16
N LEU A 196 -8.74 -0.62 -4.78
CA LEU A 196 -8.58 -1.89 -5.48
C LEU A 196 -7.50 -2.72 -4.78
N VAL A 197 -7.88 -3.91 -4.33
CA VAL A 197 -6.92 -4.94 -3.94
C VAL A 197 -6.71 -5.87 -5.12
N VAL A 198 -5.46 -6.01 -5.53
CA VAL A 198 -5.02 -6.97 -6.55
C VAL A 198 -4.30 -8.10 -5.82
N PRO A 199 -4.83 -9.34 -5.85
CA PRO A 199 -4.17 -10.48 -5.22
C PRO A 199 -2.77 -10.75 -5.80
N PRO A 200 -1.92 -11.49 -5.08
CA PRO A 200 -0.58 -11.87 -5.56
C PRO A 200 -0.61 -12.51 -6.95
N GLY A 201 0.22 -12.01 -7.87
CA GLY A 201 0.32 -12.55 -9.23
C GLY A 201 -0.95 -12.44 -10.10
N GLU A 202 -1.97 -11.70 -9.66
CA GLU A 202 -3.22 -11.52 -10.40
C GLU A 202 -3.30 -10.17 -11.10
N THR A 203 -4.21 -10.08 -12.08
CA THR A 203 -4.60 -8.84 -12.77
C THR A 203 -6.05 -8.49 -12.45
N ARG A 204 -6.32 -7.21 -12.18
CA ARG A 204 -7.68 -6.70 -11.98
C ARG A 204 -7.92 -5.47 -12.84
N ALA A 205 -9.15 -5.36 -13.34
CA ALA A 205 -9.59 -4.18 -14.07
C ALA A 205 -9.91 -3.04 -13.09
N PHE A 206 -9.52 -1.83 -13.47
CA PHE A 206 -9.79 -0.59 -12.75
C PHE A 206 -10.39 0.43 -13.72
N GLU A 207 -11.46 1.10 -13.34
CA GLU A 207 -11.98 2.25 -14.08
C GLU A 207 -11.74 3.52 -13.27
N THR A 208 -11.17 4.55 -13.90
CA THR A 208 -11.05 5.85 -13.27
C THR A 208 -12.43 6.41 -12.99
N THR A 209 -12.57 7.13 -11.88
CA THR A 209 -13.79 7.91 -11.61
C THR A 209 -13.78 9.26 -12.31
N TYR A 210 -12.58 9.80 -12.59
CA TYR A 210 -12.36 11.01 -13.38
C TYR A 210 -12.18 10.71 -14.87
N ALA A 211 -12.38 11.73 -15.70
CA ALA A 211 -12.30 11.64 -17.14
C ALA A 211 -11.02 12.33 -17.67
N PRO A 212 -9.87 11.64 -17.75
CA PRO A 212 -8.62 12.25 -18.22
C PRO A 212 -8.65 12.67 -19.69
N PHE A 213 -9.54 12.07 -20.48
CA PHE A 213 -9.68 12.35 -21.91
C PHE A 213 -10.79 13.35 -22.23
N ALA A 214 -11.51 13.85 -21.22
CA ALA A 214 -12.46 14.95 -21.39
C ALA A 214 -11.73 16.30 -21.38
N PHE A 215 -12.21 17.26 -22.16
CA PHE A 215 -11.59 18.58 -22.32
C PHE A 215 -12.66 19.67 -22.38
N SER A 216 -12.28 20.92 -22.09
CA SER A 216 -13.22 22.05 -22.19
C SER A 216 -13.33 22.57 -23.62
N ASP A 217 -14.43 23.26 -23.94
CA ASP A 217 -14.72 23.78 -25.29
C ASP A 217 -13.63 24.71 -25.84
N SER A 218 -12.87 25.38 -24.98
CA SER A 218 -11.76 26.25 -25.40
C SER A 218 -10.56 25.48 -25.95
N THR A 219 -10.51 24.16 -25.75
CA THR A 219 -9.46 23.26 -26.24
C THR A 219 -9.94 22.29 -27.34
N ALA A 220 -11.24 22.30 -27.65
CA ALA A 220 -11.89 21.29 -28.49
C ALA A 220 -11.34 21.18 -29.92
N SER A 221 -11.01 22.30 -30.57
CA SER A 221 -10.66 22.30 -32.01
C SER A 221 -9.34 21.61 -32.35
N SER A 222 -8.45 21.41 -31.36
CA SER A 222 -7.21 20.64 -31.52
C SER A 222 -7.24 19.36 -30.70
N ALA A 223 -8.27 19.08 -29.92
CA ALA A 223 -8.28 17.90 -29.05
C ALA A 223 -8.49 16.61 -29.85
N CYS A 224 -9.34 16.63 -30.89
CA CYS A 224 -9.77 15.47 -31.69
C CYS A 224 -9.12 15.38 -33.09
N ASP A 225 -7.87 15.84 -33.25
CA ASP A 225 -7.20 15.93 -34.55
C ASP A 225 -6.58 14.60 -35.03
N GLY A 226 -6.65 13.55 -34.22
CA GLY A 226 -6.05 12.24 -34.49
C GLY A 226 -4.53 12.20 -34.34
N GLU A 227 -3.92 13.26 -33.80
CA GLU A 227 -2.49 13.24 -33.50
C GLU A 227 -2.20 12.21 -32.40
N GLU A 228 -1.13 11.43 -32.60
CA GLU A 228 -0.64 10.51 -31.58
C GLU A 228 0.02 11.28 -30.45
N ARG A 229 -0.49 11.07 -29.24
CA ARG A 229 -0.04 11.73 -28.02
C ARG A 229 0.50 10.73 -27.01
N ARG A 230 1.26 11.23 -26.04
CA ARG A 230 1.85 10.42 -24.98
C ARG A 230 1.25 10.79 -23.64
N GLY A 231 0.91 9.77 -22.88
CA GLY A 231 0.50 9.91 -21.49
C GLY A 231 1.37 9.04 -20.59
N LYS A 232 1.21 9.26 -19.30
CA LYS A 232 1.75 8.42 -18.24
C LYS A 232 0.63 8.05 -17.29
N VAL A 233 0.62 6.79 -16.87
CA VAL A 233 -0.18 6.32 -15.75
C VAL A 233 0.75 6.06 -14.57
N ALA A 234 0.41 6.55 -13.38
CA ALA A 234 1.07 6.19 -12.14
C ALA A 234 0.11 5.47 -11.20
N VAL A 235 0.53 4.32 -10.69
CA VAL A 235 -0.17 3.57 -9.65
C VAL A 235 0.56 3.82 -8.33
N VAL A 236 -0.12 4.44 -7.38
CA VAL A 236 0.39 4.69 -6.03
C VAL A 236 0.02 3.50 -5.15
N HIS A 237 1.04 2.87 -4.55
CA HIS A 237 0.84 1.71 -3.70
C HIS A 237 0.42 2.16 -2.30
N GLY A 238 -0.50 1.41 -1.66
CA GLY A 238 -0.92 1.66 -0.29
C GLY A 238 0.21 1.50 0.74
N SER A 239 1.25 0.72 0.41
CA SER A 239 2.48 0.56 1.21
C SER A 239 3.44 1.76 1.08
N GLY A 240 3.08 2.77 0.29
CA GLY A 240 3.95 3.86 -0.11
C GLY A 240 4.73 3.56 -1.41
N GLY A 241 5.17 4.64 -2.06
CA GLY A 241 5.81 4.60 -3.38
C GLY A 241 4.80 4.52 -4.53
N SER A 242 5.32 4.46 -5.75
CA SER A 242 4.50 4.37 -6.96
C SER A 242 5.26 3.70 -8.11
N ALA A 243 4.52 3.10 -9.04
CA ALA A 243 5.03 2.68 -10.35
C ALA A 243 4.38 3.53 -11.45
N ALA A 244 5.15 3.91 -12.48
CA ALA A 244 4.65 4.74 -13.58
C ALA A 244 5.01 4.14 -14.94
N TYR A 245 4.05 4.20 -15.87
CA TYR A 245 4.13 3.60 -17.20
C TYR A 245 3.74 4.61 -18.25
N ASP A 246 4.50 4.67 -19.35
CA ASP A 246 4.15 5.43 -20.53
C ASP A 246 3.07 4.69 -21.33
N PHE A 247 2.19 5.45 -21.99
CA PHE A 247 1.25 4.94 -22.97
C PHE A 247 1.11 5.93 -24.13
N THR A 248 0.59 5.45 -25.26
CA THR A 248 0.24 6.28 -26.41
C THR A 248 -1.26 6.29 -26.64
N TYR A 249 -1.79 7.37 -27.19
CA TYR A 249 -3.23 7.45 -27.48
C TYR A 249 -3.53 8.41 -28.64
N ARG A 250 -4.71 8.27 -29.24
CA ARG A 250 -5.26 9.18 -30.25
C ARG A 250 -6.68 9.55 -29.90
N LEU A 251 -7.01 10.82 -30.09
CA LEU A 251 -8.34 11.37 -29.95
C LEU A 251 -8.79 11.82 -31.34
N GLU A 252 -9.86 11.24 -31.86
CA GLU A 252 -10.29 11.33 -33.25
C GLU A 252 -11.80 11.65 -33.34
N GLY A 253 -12.23 12.18 -34.48
CA GLY A 253 -13.64 12.43 -34.76
C GLY A 253 -14.13 13.81 -34.34
N GLU A 254 -15.44 13.93 -34.13
CA GLU A 254 -16.07 15.18 -33.70
C GLU A 254 -16.07 15.27 -32.17
N SER A 255 -16.03 16.51 -31.66
CA SER A 255 -16.19 16.75 -30.23
C SER A 255 -17.67 16.65 -29.85
N ALA A 256 -18.01 15.77 -28.93
CA ALA A 256 -19.33 15.66 -28.32
C ALA A 256 -19.28 16.14 -26.88
N ALA A 257 -20.27 16.95 -26.48
CA ALA A 257 -20.44 17.35 -25.08
C ALA A 257 -20.85 16.13 -24.24
N LEU A 258 -20.26 16.00 -23.04
CA LEU A 258 -20.73 15.02 -22.07
C LEU A 258 -22.12 15.44 -21.55
N GLU A 259 -23.00 14.45 -21.35
CA GLU A 259 -24.34 14.72 -20.79
C GLU A 259 -24.24 15.24 -19.33
N ASP A 260 -25.23 16.04 -18.92
CA ASP A 260 -25.44 16.62 -17.58
C ASP A 260 -24.39 17.61 -17.04
N GLY A 261 -24.57 18.91 -17.37
CA GLY A 261 -24.13 20.03 -16.53
C GLY A 261 -22.62 20.25 -16.36
N LEU A 262 -21.79 19.41 -16.97
CA LEU A 262 -20.34 19.56 -17.04
C LEU A 262 -19.95 20.36 -18.29
N GLU A 263 -19.09 21.37 -18.13
CA GLU A 263 -18.49 22.11 -19.26
C GLU A 263 -17.34 21.30 -19.89
N ALA A 264 -17.65 20.06 -20.31
CA ALA A 264 -16.69 19.08 -20.78
C ALA A 264 -17.17 18.37 -22.05
N SER A 265 -16.23 18.11 -22.94
CA SER A 265 -16.40 17.44 -24.22
C SER A 265 -15.41 16.27 -24.34
N VAL A 266 -15.77 15.30 -25.16
CA VAL A 266 -14.95 14.13 -25.53
C VAL A 266 -14.91 14.02 -27.04
N CYS A 267 -13.97 13.22 -27.56
CA CYS A 267 -13.96 12.88 -28.97
C CYS A 267 -14.75 11.59 -29.19
N ASP A 268 -15.56 11.53 -30.24
CA ASP A 268 -16.43 10.37 -30.53
C ASP A 268 -15.63 9.09 -30.85
N GLU A 269 -14.35 9.23 -31.21
CA GLU A 269 -13.42 8.12 -31.38
C GLU A 269 -12.19 8.33 -30.48
N ILE A 270 -11.92 7.35 -29.61
CA ILE A 270 -10.71 7.34 -28.80
C ILE A 270 -10.01 5.99 -28.95
N GLN A 271 -8.73 6.03 -29.33
CA GLN A 271 -7.90 4.82 -29.49
C GLN A 271 -6.75 4.84 -28.48
N GLY A 272 -6.68 3.79 -27.64
CA GLY A 272 -5.54 3.54 -26.75
C GLY A 272 -4.47 2.69 -27.42
N GLY A 273 -3.21 3.02 -27.21
CA GLY A 273 -2.03 2.26 -27.61
C GLY A 273 -1.15 1.89 -26.40
N ARG A 274 -0.44 0.75 -26.50
CA ARG A 274 0.58 0.36 -25.52
C ARG A 274 1.81 1.26 -25.59
#